data_AF-A0A382JSU1-F1
#
_entry.id   AF-A0A382JSU1-F1
#
_cell.length_a   1.000
_cell.length_b   1.000
_cell.length_c   1.000
_cell.angle_alpha   90.00
_cell.angle_beta   90.00
_cell.angle_gamma   90.00
#
_symmetry.space_group_name_H-M   'P 1'
#
loop_
_entity.id
_entity.type
_entity.pdbx_description
1 polymer ?
#
loop_
_entity_poly.entity_id
_entity_poly.type
_entity_poly.pdbx_seq_one_letter_code
_entity_poly.pdbx_strand_id
1 'polypeptide(L)' 'MSETITGDSPMQAVLQVFPGAQRALFRKYHIGGCSSCGFQPEETLAGVCERNGDLPVADVLEQIRQSHEEDARILIEPS' A
#
# COMPACT_ATOMS: atom_id res chain seq x y z
N MET A 1 -0.99 3.48 18.54
CA MET A 1 -2.20 2.70 18.20
C MET A 1 -1.97 2.18 16.80
N SER A 2 -1.84 0.86 16.63
CA SER A 2 -1.63 0.27 15.30
C SER A 2 -2.99 0.23 14.60
N GLU A 3 -3.38 1.31 13.95
CA GLU A 3 -4.62 1.36 13.16
C GLU A 3 -4.57 0.23 12.11
N THR A 4 -5.50 -0.71 12.25
CA THR A 4 -5.57 -1.88 11.39
C THR A 4 -6.30 -1.48 10.11
N ILE A 5 -5.55 -1.23 9.04
CA ILE A 5 -6.13 -1.03 7.71
C ILE A 5 -6.70 -2.36 7.18
N THR A 6 -7.76 -2.26 6.39
CA THR A 6 -8.46 -3.38 5.74
C THR A 6 -8.68 -3.08 4.25
N GLY A 7 -9.29 -4.02 3.52
CA GLY A 7 -9.65 -3.79 2.11
C GLY A 7 -10.59 -2.61 1.90
N ASP A 8 -11.50 -2.36 2.84
CA ASP A 8 -12.47 -1.27 2.76
C ASP A 8 -11.88 0.08 3.19
N SER A 9 -10.64 0.10 3.68
CA SER A 9 -9.98 1.34 4.05
C SER A 9 -9.69 2.20 2.82
N PRO A 10 -9.95 3.53 2.88
CA PRO A 10 -9.60 4.43 1.80
C PRO A 10 -8.08 4.53 1.66
N MET A 11 -7.58 4.74 0.44
CA MET A 11 -6.16 4.82 0.14
C MET A 11 -5.46 5.94 0.92
N GLN A 12 -6.16 7.05 1.22
CA GLN A 12 -5.66 8.07 2.15
C GLN A 12 -5.30 7.48 3.53
N ALA A 13 -6.21 6.69 4.12
CA ALA A 13 -5.97 6.10 5.43
C ALA A 13 -4.84 5.06 5.38
N VAL A 14 -4.78 4.27 4.30
CA VAL A 14 -3.67 3.33 4.06
C VAL A 14 -2.33 4.07 4.05
N LEU A 15 -2.23 5.21 3.36
CA LEU A 15 -1.00 6.00 3.29
C LEU A 15 -0.68 6.75 4.59
N GLN A 16 -1.68 7.11 5.39
CA GLN A 16 -1.45 7.71 6.71
C GLN A 16 -0.85 6.70 7.69
N VAL A 17 -1.34 5.46 7.69
CA VAL A 17 -0.80 4.39 8.55
C VAL A 17 0.53 3.87 8.01
N PHE A 18 0.65 3.72 6.69
CA PHE A 18 1.85 3.24 6.01
C PHE A 18 2.31 4.22 4.93
N PRO A 19 3.10 5.25 5.28
CA PRO A 19 3.58 6.25 4.32
C PRO A 19 4.35 5.67 3.12
N GLY A 20 4.97 4.50 3.29
CA GLY A 20 5.66 3.77 2.22
C GLY A 20 4.75 2.95 1.30
N ALA A 21 3.44 2.84 1.58
CA ALA A 21 2.55 1.94 0.86
C ALA A 21 2.46 2.24 -0.64
N GLN A 22 2.44 3.51 -1.06
CA GLN A 22 2.44 3.85 -2.49
C GLN A 22 3.67 3.28 -3.22
N ARG A 23 4.85 3.37 -2.59
CA ARG A 23 6.09 2.82 -3.14
C ARG A 23 6.04 1.29 -3.17
N ALA A 24 5.53 0.66 -2.12
CA ALA A 24 5.39 -0.80 -2.05
C ALA A 24 4.45 -1.34 -3.15
N LEU A 25 3.30 -0.68 -3.32
CA LEU A 25 2.32 -1.00 -4.35
C LEU A 25 2.90 -0.83 -5.76
N PHE A 26 3.64 0.26 -5.99
CA PHE A 26 4.29 0.47 -7.28
C PHE A 26 5.36 -0.58 -7.58
N ARG A 27 6.23 -0.89 -6.61
CA ARG A 27 7.33 -1.86 -6.81
C ARG A 27 6.85 -3.27 -7.12
N LYS A 28 5.78 -3.74 -6.48
CA LYS A 28 5.29 -5.13 -6.66
C LYS A 28 4.19 -5.24 -7.71
N TYR A 29 3.25 -4.28 -7.74
CA TYR A 29 2.02 -4.37 -8.53
C TYR A 29 1.92 -3.28 -9.60
N HIS A 30 2.89 -2.37 -9.71
CA HIS A 30 2.89 -1.24 -10.66
C HIS A 30 1.71 -0.26 -10.47
N ILE A 31 1.13 -0.23 -9.27
CA ILE A 31 0.01 0.65 -8.91
C ILE A 31 0.55 1.98 -8.37
N GLY A 32 -0.02 3.10 -8.79
CA GLY A 32 0.28 4.42 -8.23
C GLY A 32 1.50 5.14 -8.81
N GLY A 33 2.15 4.60 -9.84
CA GLY A 33 3.36 5.19 -10.47
C GLY A 33 3.15 5.85 -11.84
N CYS A 34 1.97 5.73 -12.44
CA CYS A 34 1.61 6.40 -13.69
C CYS A 34 0.16 6.90 -13.63
N SER A 35 -0.23 7.78 -14.57
CA SER A 35 -1.58 8.33 -14.65
C SER A 35 -2.66 7.26 -14.86
N SER A 36 -2.32 6.12 -15.47
CA SER A 36 -3.28 5.05 -15.77
C SER A 36 -3.52 4.08 -14.60
N CYS A 37 -2.59 4.00 -13.64
CA CYS A 37 -2.67 3.08 -12.49
C CYS A 37 -2.73 3.84 -11.15
N GLY A 38 -2.88 5.18 -11.20
CA GLY A 38 -3.02 6.05 -10.03
C GLY A 38 -4.38 5.90 -9.36
N PHE A 39 -4.40 5.90 -8.03
CA PHE A 39 -5.62 5.82 -7.22
C PHE A 39 -5.97 7.18 -6.61
N GLN A 40 -7.27 7.43 -6.41
CA GLN A 40 -7.74 8.60 -5.68
C GLN A 40 -7.66 8.35 -4.16
N PRO A 41 -7.57 9.41 -3.35
CA PRO A 41 -7.54 9.30 -1.89
C PRO A 41 -8.74 8.56 -1.29
N GLU A 42 -9.94 8.77 -1.85
CA GLU A 42 -11.18 8.14 -1.37
C GLU A 42 -11.42 6.73 -1.91
N GLU A 43 -10.64 6.25 -2.89
CA GLU A 43 -10.77 4.87 -3.37
C GLU A 43 -10.39 3.87 -2.27
N THR A 44 -11.12 2.76 -2.17
CA THR A 44 -10.78 1.70 -1.23
C THR A 44 -9.64 0.85 -1.76
N LEU A 45 -8.84 0.26 -0.86
CA LEU A 45 -7.78 -0.66 -1.26
C LEU A 45 -8.33 -1.82 -2.10
N ALA A 46 -9.49 -2.36 -1.73
CA ALA A 46 -10.16 -3.43 -2.46
C ALA A 46 -10.54 -3.00 -3.88
N GLY A 47 -11.13 -1.81 -4.07
CA GLY A 47 -11.48 -1.31 -5.40
C GLY A 47 -10.25 -1.06 -6.28
N VAL A 48 -9.15 -0.58 -5.68
CA VAL A 48 -7.87 -0.46 -6.39
C VAL A 48 -7.34 -1.84 -6.79
N CYS A 49 -7.45 -2.85 -5.94
CA CYS A 49 -7.02 -4.22 -6.26
C CYS A 49 -7.85 -4.84 -7.39
N GLU A 50 -9.17 -4.68 -7.35
CA GLU A 50 -10.11 -5.21 -8.34
C GLU A 50 -9.77 -4.69 -9.75
N ARG A 51 -9.64 -3.37 -9.91
CA ARG A 51 -9.38 -2.77 -11.23
C ARG A 51 -7.95 -2.94 -11.75
N ASN A 52 -7.00 -3.37 -10.91
CA ASN A 52 -5.59 -3.58 -11.28
C ASN A 52 -5.24 -5.08 -11.44
N GLY A 53 -6.23 -5.89 -11.84
CA GLY A 53 -6.03 -7.31 -12.14
C GLY A 53 -6.59 -8.26 -11.09
N ASP A 54 -7.65 -7.85 -10.39
CA ASP A 54 -8.31 -8.66 -9.34
C ASP A 54 -7.33 -9.19 -8.29
N LEU A 55 -6.48 -8.29 -7.79
CA LEU A 55 -5.41 -8.66 -6.88
C LEU A 55 -5.99 -9.12 -5.53
N PRO A 56 -5.46 -10.19 -4.91
CA PRO A 56 -5.89 -10.61 -3.59
C PRO A 56 -5.57 -9.54 -2.54
N VAL A 57 -6.61 -8.91 -2.00
CA VAL A 57 -6.46 -7.81 -1.03
C VAL A 57 -5.62 -8.21 0.17
N ALA A 58 -5.73 -9.46 0.62
CA ALA A 58 -4.91 -9.99 1.72
C ALA A 58 -3.41 -9.95 1.41
N ASP A 59 -3.01 -10.36 0.21
CA ASP A 59 -1.60 -10.37 -0.23
C ASP A 59 -1.05 -8.95 -0.41
N VAL A 60 -1.92 -8.02 -0.84
CA VAL A 60 -1.58 -6.61 -0.97
C VAL A 60 -1.37 -5.97 0.41
N LEU A 61 -2.27 -6.24 1.37
CA LEU A 61 -2.12 -5.78 2.76
C LEU A 61 -0.84 -6.32 3.40
N GLU A 62 -0.56 -7.60 3.20
CA GLU A 62 0.65 -8.23 3.71
C GLU A 62 1.92 -7.61 3.09
N GLN A 63 1.92 -7.36 1.78
CA GLN A 63 3.03 -6.66 1.13
C GLN A 63 3.28 -5.27 1.72
N ILE A 64 2.22 -4.50 1.99
CA ILE A 64 2.34 -3.15 2.55
C ILE A 64 3.00 -3.22 3.93
N ARG A 65 2.59 -4.19 4.78
CA ARG A 65 3.17 -4.40 6.11
C ARG A 65 4.64 -4.81 6.02
N GLN A 66 4.96 -5.80 5.19
CA GLN A 66 6.33 -6.27 4.99
C GLN A 66 7.26 -5.14 4.51
N SER A 67 6.82 -4.36 3.52
CA SER A 67 7.60 -3.22 3.03
C SER A 67 7.83 -2.16 4.11
N HIS A 68 6.85 -1.94 5.00
CA HIS A 68 7.01 -1.02 6.11
C HIS A 68 8.05 -1.51 7.13
N GLU A 69 8.03 -2.81 7.46
CA GLU A 69 9.02 -3.42 8.35
C GLU A 69 10.43 -3.43 7.74
N GLU A 70 10.54 -3.63 6.42
CA GLU A 70 11.81 -3.51 5.68
C GLU A 70 12.34 -2.08 5.72
N ASP A 71 11.49 -1.08 5.42
CA ASP A 71 11.86 0.33 5.49
C ASP A 71 12.31 0.72 6.90
N ALA A 72 11.64 0.22 7.95
CA ALA A 72 12.01 0.45 9.34
C ALA A 72 13.37 -0.17 9.70
N ARG A 73 13.71 -1.34 9.13
CA ARG A 73 15.03 -1.98 9.34
C ARG A 73 16.17 -1.17 8.71
N ILE A 74 15.97 -0.63 7.51
CA ILE A 74 16.99 0.20 6.82
C ILE A 74 17.30 1.48 7.60
N LEU A 75 16.31 2.05 8.31
CA LEU A 75 16.48 3.25 9.15
C LEU A 75 17.30 3.02 10.43
N ILE A 76 17.54 1.76 10.83
CA ILE A 76 18.28 1.39 12.06
C ILE A 76 19.75 1.07 11.76
N GLU A 77 20.19 1.05 10.50
CA GLU A 77 21.60 0.93 10.14
C GLU A 77 22.22 2.31 9.86
N PRO A 78 22.78 3.01 10.87
CA PRO A 78 23.74 4.06 10.59
C PRO A 78 25.01 3.42 10.04
N SER A 79 25.56 4.04 9.01
CA SER A 79 26.99 3.91 8.69
C SER A 79 27.82 4.72 9.69
#